data_AF-A0A382Q6N0-F1
#
_entry.id   AF-A0A382Q6N0-F1
#
_cell.length_a   1.000
_cell.length_b   1.000
_cell.length_c   1.000
_cell.angle_alpha   90.00
_cell.angle_beta   90.00
_cell.angle_gamma   90.00
#
_symmetry.space_group_name_H-M   'P 1'
#
loop_
_entity.id
_entity.type
_entity.pdbx_description
1 polymer ?
#
loop_
_entity_poly.entity_id
_entity_poly.type
_entity_poly.pdbx_seq_one_letter_code
_entity_poly.pdbx_strand_id
1 'polypeptide(L)' 'MPTRKLKPDTPSRRYMSVSTFEEITKDRPERKLTVALRKTGGRNNHGRITSRHRGGGHRRRYRI' A
#
# COMPACT_ATOMS: atom_id res chain seq x y z
N MET A 1 2.34 -11.66 12.36
CA MET A 1 2.84 -11.75 10.98
C MET A 1 4.32 -12.08 11.00
N PRO A 2 4.71 -13.29 10.56
CA PRO A 2 6.10 -13.64 10.42
C PRO A 2 6.79 -12.70 9.41
N THR A 3 8.09 -12.50 9.55
CA THR A 3 8.88 -11.63 8.66
C THR A 3 9.98 -12.42 7.97
N ARG A 4 10.12 -12.24 6.66
CA ARG A 4 11.14 -12.88 5.83
C ARG A 4 12.19 -11.85 5.42
N LYS A 5 13.44 -12.10 5.81
CA LYS A 5 14.60 -11.36 5.31
C LYS A 5 14.94 -11.85 3.90
N LEU A 6 15.16 -10.93 2.97
CA LEU A 6 15.54 -11.29 1.60
C LEU A 6 17.05 -11.60 1.53
N LYS A 7 17.43 -12.48 0.59
CA LYS A 7 18.86 -12.70 0.29
C LYS A 7 19.43 -11.38 -0.27
N PRO A 8 20.64 -10.96 0.12
CA PRO A 8 21.25 -9.72 -0.33
C PRO A 8 21.89 -9.87 -1.72
N ASP A 9 21.08 -10.18 -2.72
CA ASP A 9 21.46 -10.27 -4.14
C ASP A 9 21.81 -8.90 -4.75
N THR A 10 21.21 -7.83 -4.22
CA THR A 10 21.43 -6.44 -4.63
C THR A 10 21.59 -5.55 -3.39
N PRO A 11 22.32 -4.42 -3.48
CA PRO A 11 22.55 -3.54 -2.33
C PRO A 11 21.24 -3.00 -1.73
N SER A 12 20.24 -2.71 -2.56
CA SER A 12 18.92 -2.22 -2.13
C SER A 12 18.13 -3.25 -1.32
N ARG A 13 18.35 -4.55 -1.54
CA ARG A 13 17.62 -5.64 -0.85
C ARG A 13 18.27 -6.06 0.48
N ARG A 14 19.50 -5.62 0.78
CA ARG A 14 20.28 -6.05 1.97
C ARG A 14 19.56 -5.85 3.30
N TYR A 15 18.88 -4.72 3.45
CA TYR A 15 18.14 -4.39 4.69
C TYR A 15 16.63 -4.55 4.52
N MET A 16 16.18 -5.03 3.35
CA MET A 16 14.76 -5.19 3.07
C MET A 16 14.22 -6.46 3.73
N SER A 17 13.15 -6.29 4.49
CA SER A 17 12.35 -7.39 5.01
C SER A 17 10.92 -7.25 4.51
N VAL A 18 10.27 -8.39 4.28
CA VAL A 18 8.88 -8.46 3.85
C VAL A 18 8.09 -9.30 4.84
N SER A 19 6.82 -8.97 5.06
CA SER A 19 5.92 -9.84 5.82
C SER A 19 5.64 -11.12 5.02
N THR A 20 5.54 -12.26 5.71
CA THR A 20 4.95 -13.45 5.12
C THR A 20 3.44 -13.36 5.23
N PHE A 21 2.73 -14.00 4.29
CA PHE A 21 1.27 -13.92 4.15
C PHE A 21 0.63 -15.30 4.24
N GLU A 22 1.21 -16.22 5.02
CA GLU A 22 0.74 -17.60 5.17
C GLU A 22 -0.69 -17.68 5.72
N GLU A 23 -1.09 -16.69 6.52
CA GLU A 23 -2.44 -16.57 7.08
C GLU A 23 -3.47 -15.99 6.08
N ILE A 24 -3.03 -15.42 4.95
CA ILE A 24 -3.94 -14.85 3.95
C ILE A 24 -4.51 -15.97 3.09
N THR A 25 -5.80 -16.26 3.28
CA THR A 25 -6.48 -17.37 2.61
C THR A 25 -6.98 -17.07 1.19
N LYS A 26 -7.15 -15.79 0.85
CA LYS A 26 -7.64 -15.35 -0.47
C LYS A 26 -6.96 -14.05 -0.93
N ASP A 27 -6.55 -14.02 -2.18
CA ASP A 27 -5.83 -12.87 -2.77
C ASP A 27 -6.75 -11.70 -3.15
N ARG A 28 -8.01 -11.99 -3.52
CA ARG A 28 -8.96 -10.99 -4.01
C ARG A 28 -10.09 -10.76 -3.01
N PRO A 29 -10.41 -9.49 -2.69
CA PRO A 29 -11.53 -9.17 -1.81
C PRO A 29 -12.87 -9.38 -2.52
N GLU A 30 -13.93 -9.53 -1.73
CA GLU A 30 -15.31 -9.60 -2.24
C GLU A 30 -15.70 -8.31 -2.98
N ARG A 31 -16.24 -8.45 -4.19
CA ARG A 31 -16.46 -7.30 -5.08
C ARG A 31 -17.48 -6.32 -4.49
N LYS A 32 -18.55 -6.84 -3.89
CA LYS A 32 -19.66 -6.04 -3.31
C LYS A 32 -19.21 -5.18 -2.13
N LEU A 33 -18.19 -5.60 -1.40
CA LEU A 33 -17.66 -4.91 -0.21
C LEU A 33 -16.50 -3.97 -0.51
N THR A 34 -16.34 -3.55 -1.77
CA THR A 34 -15.24 -2.67 -2.17
C THR A 34 -15.70 -1.46 -2.97
N VAL A 35 -15.20 -0.28 -2.58
CA VAL A 35 -15.49 0.99 -3.26
C VAL A 35 -14.21 1.63 -3.81
N ALA A 36 -14.35 2.52 -4.79
CA ALA A 36 -13.23 3.22 -5.39
C ALA A 36 -12.68 4.28 -4.42
N LEU A 37 -11.38 4.20 -4.10
CA LEU A 37 -10.71 5.18 -3.26
C LEU A 37 -9.88 6.14 -4.14
N ARG A 38 -10.36 7.37 -4.30
CA ARG A 38 -9.63 8.44 -5.00
C ARG A 38 -8.57 9.04 -4.07
N LYS A 39 -7.36 9.27 -4.60
CA LYS A 39 -6.28 9.89 -3.84
C LYS A 39 -6.35 11.41 -3.98
N THR A 40 -6.14 12.13 -2.88
CA THR A 40 -6.10 13.60 -2.86
C THR A 40 -4.73 14.18 -3.18
N GLY A 41 -3.66 13.37 -3.08
CA GLY A 41 -2.29 13.85 -3.27
C GLY A 41 -1.87 14.94 -2.27
N GLY A 42 -2.48 14.95 -1.08
CA GLY A 42 -2.21 15.97 -0.05
C GLY A 42 -2.86 17.33 -0.30
N ARG A 43 -3.76 17.43 -1.29
CA ARG A 43 -4.46 18.68 -1.64
C ARG A 43 -5.86 18.74 -1.02
N ASN A 44 -6.30 19.96 -0.66
CA ASN A 44 -7.66 20.21 -0.19
C ASN A 44 -8.63 20.56 -1.35
N ASN A 45 -9.87 20.89 -1.01
CA ASN A 45 -10.92 21.31 -1.97
C ASN A 45 -10.59 22.59 -2.77
N HIS A 46 -9.70 23.46 -2.26
CA HIS A 46 -9.19 24.63 -2.98
C HIS A 46 -7.97 24.29 -3.86
N GLY A 47 -7.62 23.01 -3.96
CA GLY A 47 -6.45 22.56 -4.71
C GLY A 47 -5.11 22.97 -4.09
N ARG A 48 -5.06 23.43 -2.84
CA ARG A 48 -3.82 23.79 -2.14
C ARG A 48 -3.23 22.57 -1.45
N ILE A 49 -1.90 22.44 -1.46
CA ILE A 49 -1.21 21.40 -0.68
C ILE A 49 -1.33 21.77 0.80
N THR A 50 -2.12 21.00 1.55
CA THR A 50 -2.26 21.15 3.00
C THR A 50 -1.45 20.10 3.76
N SER A 51 -1.15 18.96 3.13
CA SER A 51 -0.29 17.92 3.68
C SER A 51 0.88 17.63 2.72
N ARG A 52 2.10 17.89 3.17
CA ARG A 52 3.33 17.65 2.41
C ARG A 52 3.71 16.16 2.40
N HIS A 53 4.57 15.78 1.47
CA HIS A 53 5.07 14.40 1.29
C HIS A 53 3.96 13.35 1.05
N ARG A 54 2.81 13.79 0.53
CA ARG A 54 1.69 12.93 0.12
C ARG A 54 1.49 13.04 -1.39
N GLY A 55 1.54 11.92 -2.10
CA GLY A 55 1.41 11.87 -3.56
C GLY A 55 1.96 10.56 -4.12
N GLY A 56 1.48 10.14 -5.29
CA GLY A 56 1.90 8.88 -5.91
C GLY A 56 1.40 7.61 -5.21
N GLY A 57 2.23 6.55 -5.25
CA GLY A 57 1.94 5.21 -4.74
C GLY A 57 0.92 4.42 -5.56
N HIS A 58 0.81 3.11 -5.31
CA HIS A 58 -0.12 2.23 -6.05
C HIS A 58 -1.60 2.54 -5.78
N ARG A 59 -2.47 2.36 -6.78
CA ARG A 59 -3.93 2.57 -6.66
C ARG A 59 -4.54 1.56 -5.67
N ARG A 60 -5.52 1.99 -4.88
CA ARG A 60 -6.19 1.15 -3.87
C ARG A 60 -7.70 1.22 -4.03
N ARG A 61 -8.38 0.15 -3.63
CA ARG A 61 -9.83 0.15 -3.34
C ARG A 61 -10.02 0.18 -1.83
N TYR A 62 -11.05 0.86 -1.37
CA TYR A 62 -11.43 0.84 0.04
C TYR A 62 -12.32 -0.38 0.29
N ARG A 63 -12.07 -1.07 1.40
CA ARG A 63 -12.88 -2.19 1.89
C ARG A 63 -13.80 -1.62 2.98
N ILE A 64 -15.10 -1.91 2.89
CA ILE A 64 -16.12 -1.48 3.86
C ILE A 64 -16.04 -2.36 5.11
#